data_AF-A0A316NPK1-F1
#
_entry.id   AF-A0A316NPK1-F1
#
_cell.length_a   1.000
_cell.length_b   1.000
_cell.length_c   1.000
_cell.angle_alpha   90.00
_cell.angle_beta   90.00
_cell.angle_gamma   90.00
#
_symmetry.space_group_name_H-M   'P 1'
#
loop_
_entity.id
_entity.type
_entity.pdbx_description
1 polymer ?
#
loop_
_entity_poly.entity_id
_entity_poly.type
_entity_poly.pdbx_seq_one_letter_code
_entity_poly.pdbx_strand_id
1 'polypeptide(L)'
;MKNNYLLIHGSFGSPFSNWIPYLRKEIENRNLEVYTPDFPIGVGYQNYENWSNLMKAYVKSNIINENTIIFAHSIAPIFVCKFLVENKIKVKRLVFVCGFNHYFGIDKAYDTVNESMYFDNLTDVKNYCDDVVCFYSDNDPYVKYEAEKEFADTITENQIMISGGGHLNSESGYTEFPELLKYL
;
A
#
# COMPACT_ATOMS: atom_id res chain seq x y z
N MET A 1 9.78 -17.66 -12.52
CA MET A 1 10.54 -16.43 -12.82
C MET A 1 10.95 -15.79 -11.50
N LYS A 2 11.90 -14.84 -11.50
CA LYS A 2 12.28 -14.13 -10.26
C LYS A 2 11.19 -13.11 -9.93
N ASN A 3 10.83 -12.94 -8.65
CA ASN A 3 9.90 -11.90 -8.23
C ASN A 3 10.52 -10.52 -8.48
N ASN A 4 9.67 -9.55 -8.77
CA ASN A 4 9.99 -8.12 -8.72
C ASN A 4 9.08 -7.41 -7.71
N TYR A 5 9.51 -6.26 -7.22
CA TYR A 5 8.88 -5.59 -6.09
C TYR A 5 8.47 -4.17 -6.45
N LEU A 6 7.33 -3.73 -5.94
CA LEU A 6 6.85 -2.36 -6.07
C LEU A 6 6.53 -1.82 -4.67
N LEU A 7 7.14 -0.70 -4.27
CA LEU A 7 6.87 -0.06 -2.97
C LEU A 7 6.16 1.27 -3.20
N ILE A 8 5.00 1.45 -2.55
CA ILE A 8 4.11 2.59 -2.77
C ILE A 8 3.89 3.35 -1.46
N HIS A 9 4.14 4.65 -1.49
CA HIS A 9 3.98 5.54 -0.34
C HIS A 9 2.53 5.95 -0.09
N GLY A 10 2.26 6.42 1.14
CA GLY A 10 0.96 6.93 1.55
C GLY A 10 0.67 8.36 1.10
N SER A 11 -0.41 8.92 1.65
CA SER A 11 -0.85 10.29 1.38
C SER A 11 0.23 11.32 1.69
N PHE A 12 0.42 12.28 0.77
CA PHE A 12 1.41 13.36 0.87
C PHE A 12 2.85 12.89 1.16
N GLY A 13 3.13 11.60 0.96
CA GLY A 13 4.42 10.97 1.19
C GLY A 13 5.33 11.03 -0.02
N SER A 14 6.38 10.22 0.00
CA SER A 14 7.30 10.06 -1.13
C SER A 14 7.98 8.69 -1.04
N PRO A 15 8.60 8.19 -2.13
CA PRO A 15 9.40 6.95 -2.08
C PRO A 15 10.65 7.04 -1.19
N PHE A 16 10.96 8.22 -0.65
CA PHE A 16 12.11 8.47 0.22
C PHE A 16 11.74 8.51 1.71
N SER A 17 10.48 8.22 2.07
CA SER A 17 9.95 8.37 3.42
C SER A 17 9.68 7.02 4.11
N ASN A 18 9.48 7.06 5.44
CA ASN A 18 9.18 5.89 6.26
C ASN A 18 10.23 4.78 6.08
N TRP A 19 9.79 3.53 6.05
CA TRP A 19 10.61 2.34 5.86
C TRP A 19 10.88 2.00 4.38
N ILE A 20 10.37 2.79 3.43
CA ILE A 20 10.49 2.51 1.99
C ILE A 20 11.97 2.49 1.54
N PRO A 21 12.83 3.47 1.91
CA PRO A 21 14.25 3.43 1.55
C PRO A 21 14.98 2.22 2.12
N TYR A 22 14.67 1.86 3.37
CA TYR A 22 15.22 0.70 4.04
C TYR A 22 14.86 -0.59 3.28
N LEU A 23 13.57 -0.79 3.01
CA LEU A 23 13.09 -1.99 2.32
C LEU A 23 13.66 -2.08 0.90
N ARG A 24 13.71 -0.95 0.17
CA ARG A 24 14.35 -0.89 -1.16
C ARG A 24 15.80 -1.39 -1.09
N LYS A 25 16.60 -0.83 -0.18
CA LYS A 25 18.00 -1.20 0.00
C LYS A 25 18.17 -2.69 0.31
N GLU A 26 17.34 -3.24 1.19
CA GLU A 26 17.40 -4.66 1.55
C GLU A 26 17.03 -5.59 0.38
N ILE A 27 16.09 -5.19 -0.47
CA ILE A 27 15.73 -5.93 -1.69
C ILE A 27 16.89 -5.87 -2.70
N GLU A 28 17.46 -4.69 -2.94
CA GLU A 28 18.60 -4.51 -3.86
C GLU A 28 19.84 -5.29 -3.40
N ASN A 29 20.13 -5.33 -2.11
CA ASN A 29 21.23 -6.12 -1.52
C ASN A 29 21.09 -7.63 -1.79
N ARG A 30 19.86 -8.12 -2.02
CA ARG A 30 19.57 -9.51 -2.41
C ARG A 30 19.59 -9.72 -3.93
N ASN A 31 20.08 -8.74 -4.69
CA ASN A 31 20.07 -8.70 -6.15
C ASN A 31 18.67 -8.85 -6.77
N LEU A 32 17.63 -8.42 -6.05
CA LEU A 32 16.23 -8.47 -6.51
C LEU A 32 15.83 -7.13 -7.14
N GLU A 33 14.85 -7.17 -8.05
CA GLU A 33 14.40 -5.97 -8.79
C GLU A 33 13.30 -5.23 -8.03
N VAL A 34 13.51 -3.95 -7.70
CA VAL A 34 12.55 -3.14 -6.95
C VAL A 34 12.32 -1.76 -7.57
N TYR A 35 11.05 -1.37 -7.59
CA TYR A 35 10.57 -0.09 -8.10
C TYR A 35 9.85 0.68 -7.01
N THR A 36 10.12 1.97 -6.91
CA THR A 36 9.53 2.88 -5.90
C THR A 36 9.01 4.12 -6.62
N PRO A 37 7.85 4.02 -7.31
CA PRO A 37 7.24 5.15 -7.99
C PRO A 37 7.04 6.35 -7.06
N ASP A 38 7.26 7.54 -7.62
CA ASP A 38 6.92 8.81 -6.99
C ASP A 38 5.54 9.24 -7.50
N PHE A 39 4.50 8.98 -6.71
CA PHE A 39 3.13 9.28 -7.12
C PHE A 39 2.82 10.76 -6.92
N PRO A 40 1.97 11.37 -7.77
CA PRO A 40 1.54 12.75 -7.57
C PRO A 40 0.90 12.97 -6.20
N ILE A 41 1.40 13.95 -5.45
CA ILE A 41 0.90 14.32 -4.12
C ILE A 41 0.23 15.69 -4.12
N GLY A 42 -0.55 15.98 -3.08
CA GLY A 42 -1.22 17.27 -2.91
C GLY A 42 -2.68 17.23 -3.34
N VAL A 43 -3.51 18.07 -2.72
CA VAL A 43 -4.93 18.18 -3.06
C VAL A 43 -5.09 18.56 -4.54
N GLY A 44 -5.95 17.84 -5.25
CA GLY A 44 -6.17 17.99 -6.70
C GLY A 44 -5.24 17.13 -7.57
N TYR A 45 -4.05 16.76 -7.08
CA TYR A 45 -3.10 15.89 -7.81
C TYR A 45 -3.11 14.46 -7.30
N GLN A 46 -3.20 14.26 -5.98
CA GLN A 46 -3.33 12.96 -5.35
C GLN A 46 -4.78 12.49 -5.46
N ASN A 47 -5.08 11.79 -6.54
CA ASN A 47 -6.37 11.18 -6.76
C ASN A 47 -6.23 9.87 -7.53
N TYR A 48 -7.29 9.05 -7.51
CA TYR A 48 -7.30 7.75 -8.17
C TYR A 48 -6.92 7.82 -9.64
N GLU A 49 -7.43 8.79 -10.40
CA GLU A 49 -7.16 8.91 -11.84
C GLU A 49 -5.67 9.14 -12.12
N ASN A 50 -5.04 10.09 -11.45
CA ASN A 50 -3.64 10.41 -11.62
C ASN A 50 -2.72 9.25 -11.18
N TRP A 51 -3.03 8.63 -10.04
CA TRP A 51 -2.26 7.47 -9.59
C TRP A 51 -2.45 6.27 -10.53
N SER A 52 -3.67 6.02 -10.99
CA SER A 52 -3.99 4.96 -11.97
C SER A 52 -3.26 5.18 -13.30
N ASN A 53 -3.17 6.42 -13.78
CA ASN A 53 -2.43 6.77 -14.99
C ASN A 53 -0.93 6.45 -14.86
N LEU A 54 -0.31 6.77 -13.73
CA LEU A 54 1.09 6.40 -13.47
C LEU A 54 1.25 4.87 -13.36
N MET A 55 0.40 4.20 -12.58
CA MET A 55 0.44 2.75 -12.36
C MET A 55 0.29 1.98 -13.69
N LYS A 56 -0.55 2.45 -14.62
CA LYS A 56 -0.69 1.90 -15.99
C LYS A 56 0.61 1.95 -16.80
N ALA A 57 1.51 2.90 -16.55
CA ALA A 57 2.82 2.91 -17.22
C ALA A 57 3.66 1.70 -16.80
N TYR A 58 3.68 1.36 -15.50
CA TYR A 58 4.37 0.18 -14.98
C TYR A 58 3.78 -1.13 -15.51
N VAL A 59 2.44 -1.18 -15.68
CA VAL A 59 1.77 -2.33 -16.32
C VAL A 59 2.19 -2.46 -17.79
N LYS A 60 2.17 -1.37 -18.56
CA LYS A 60 2.59 -1.36 -19.98
C LYS A 60 4.05 -1.76 -20.16
N SER A 61 4.91 -1.43 -19.20
CA SER A 61 6.31 -1.84 -19.17
C SER A 61 6.52 -3.27 -18.68
N ASN A 62 5.45 -4.03 -18.42
CA ASN A 62 5.46 -5.39 -17.87
C ASN A 62 6.18 -5.50 -16.51
N ILE A 63 6.29 -4.38 -15.77
CA ILE A 63 6.86 -4.36 -14.42
C ILE A 63 5.82 -4.90 -13.43
N ILE A 64 4.56 -4.48 -13.53
CA ILE A 64 3.47 -5.06 -12.73
C ILE A 64 2.88 -6.24 -13.50
N ASN A 65 3.07 -7.44 -12.99
CA ASN A 65 2.58 -8.69 -13.55
C ASN A 65 2.37 -9.74 -12.44
N GLU A 66 2.02 -10.97 -12.82
CA GLU A 66 1.72 -12.09 -11.90
C GLU A 66 2.88 -12.49 -10.96
N ASN A 67 4.12 -12.06 -11.21
CA ASN A 67 5.27 -12.31 -10.33
C ASN A 67 5.57 -11.13 -9.38
N THR A 68 4.82 -10.03 -9.50
CA THR A 68 5.09 -8.80 -8.74
C THR A 68 4.56 -8.89 -7.32
N ILE A 69 5.36 -8.44 -6.36
CA ILE A 69 4.94 -8.26 -4.96
C ILE A 69 4.85 -6.77 -4.67
N ILE A 70 3.69 -6.31 -4.22
CA ILE A 70 3.44 -4.88 -3.94
C ILE A 70 3.41 -4.65 -2.43
N PHE A 71 4.24 -3.74 -1.96
CA PHE A 71 4.18 -3.18 -0.62
C PHE A 71 3.52 -1.80 -0.70
N ALA A 72 2.48 -1.56 0.09
CA ALA A 72 1.74 -0.30 0.04
C ALA A 72 1.43 0.19 1.46
N HIS A 73 1.62 1.49 1.70
CA HIS A 73 1.40 2.13 2.99
C HIS A 73 0.19 3.06 3.00
N SER A 74 -0.55 3.10 4.11
CA SER A 74 -1.59 4.08 4.42
C SER A 74 -2.76 4.08 3.40
N ILE A 75 -2.90 5.12 2.59
CA ILE A 75 -3.93 5.20 1.53
C ILE A 75 -3.65 4.28 0.34
N ALA A 76 -2.40 3.86 0.13
CA ALA A 76 -2.02 3.11 -1.06
C ALA A 76 -2.64 1.70 -1.15
N PRO A 77 -2.81 0.93 -0.05
CA PRO A 77 -3.57 -0.32 -0.05
C PRO A 77 -4.92 -0.26 -0.77
N ILE A 78 -5.79 0.71 -0.45
CA ILE A 78 -7.10 0.82 -1.11
C ILE A 78 -6.98 1.22 -2.57
N PHE A 79 -6.04 2.12 -2.90
CA PHE A 79 -5.71 2.45 -4.28
C PHE A 79 -5.31 1.21 -5.08
N VAL A 80 -4.41 0.38 -4.55
CA VAL A 80 -3.92 -0.84 -5.20
C VAL A 80 -5.07 -1.83 -5.40
N CYS A 81 -5.92 -2.02 -4.39
CA CYS A 81 -7.09 -2.90 -4.51
C CYS A 81 -8.01 -2.45 -5.66
N LYS A 82 -8.42 -1.18 -5.65
CA LYS A 82 -9.28 -0.59 -6.69
C LYS A 82 -8.64 -0.73 -8.07
N PHE A 83 -7.35 -0.39 -8.19
CA PHE A 83 -6.63 -0.43 -9.45
C PHE A 83 -6.56 -1.84 -10.04
N LEU A 84 -6.17 -2.84 -9.24
CA LEU A 84 -6.02 -4.21 -9.71
C LEU A 84 -7.36 -4.80 -10.16
N VAL A 85 -8.44 -4.55 -9.40
CA VAL A 85 -9.77 -5.04 -9.74
C VAL A 85 -10.30 -4.39 -11.02
N GLU A 86 -10.30 -3.06 -11.10
CA GLU A 86 -10.85 -2.34 -12.26
C GLU A 86 -10.11 -2.66 -13.56
N ASN A 87 -8.78 -2.87 -13.49
CA ASN A 87 -7.95 -3.14 -14.66
C ASN A 87 -7.72 -4.64 -14.90
N LYS A 88 -8.26 -5.51 -14.03
CA LYS A 88 -8.12 -6.97 -14.07
C LYS A 88 -6.66 -7.47 -14.11
N ILE A 89 -5.80 -6.84 -13.32
CA ILE A 89 -4.36 -7.14 -13.29
C ILE A 89 -4.09 -8.07 -12.13
N LYS A 90 -3.39 -9.18 -12.40
CA LYS A 90 -2.95 -10.10 -11.36
C LYS A 90 -1.53 -9.79 -10.91
N VAL A 91 -1.29 -9.93 -9.60
CA VAL A 91 0.03 -9.84 -8.98
C VAL A 91 0.25 -11.06 -8.08
N LYS A 92 1.47 -11.27 -7.61
CA LYS A 92 1.79 -12.41 -6.76
C LYS A 92 1.25 -12.23 -5.35
N ARG A 93 1.63 -11.12 -4.71
CA ARG A 93 1.31 -10.85 -3.31
C ARG A 93 1.13 -9.36 -3.06
N LEU A 94 0.23 -9.07 -2.12
CA LEU A 94 0.02 -7.74 -1.56
C LEU A 94 0.49 -7.73 -0.10
N VAL A 95 1.31 -6.76 0.26
CA VAL A 95 1.72 -6.49 1.64
C VAL A 95 1.29 -5.07 1.99
N PHE A 96 0.26 -4.96 2.81
CA PHE A 96 -0.39 -3.71 3.14
C PHE A 96 -0.07 -3.30 4.56
N VAL A 97 0.29 -2.03 4.73
CA VAL A 97 0.66 -1.44 6.02
C VAL A 97 -0.26 -0.26 6.29
N CYS A 98 -1.03 -0.31 7.37
CA CYS A 98 -2.01 0.71 7.76
C CYS A 98 -3.07 1.00 6.67
N GLY A 99 -3.57 -0.06 6.03
CA GLY A 99 -4.59 0.06 4.98
C GLY A 99 -5.98 0.32 5.54
N PHE A 100 -6.74 1.19 4.88
CA PHE A 100 -8.12 1.53 5.26
C PHE A 100 -8.97 1.82 4.02
N ASN A 101 -10.29 1.80 4.17
CA ASN A 101 -11.25 2.18 3.14
C ASN A 101 -12.31 3.12 3.73
N HIS A 102 -12.87 4.02 2.92
CA HIS A 102 -14.00 4.88 3.29
C HIS A 102 -13.79 5.67 4.61
N TYR A 103 -12.59 6.21 4.83
CA TYR A 103 -12.23 6.87 6.07
C TYR A 103 -12.14 8.40 5.90
N PHE A 104 -12.87 9.13 6.73
CA PHE A 104 -12.99 10.59 6.71
C PHE A 104 -12.96 11.19 8.11
N GLY A 105 -12.78 12.51 8.18
CA GLY A 105 -12.75 13.28 9.43
C GLY A 105 -11.36 13.48 10.00
N ILE A 106 -10.30 13.26 9.21
CA ILE A 106 -8.93 13.64 9.56
C ILE A 106 -8.79 15.16 9.43
N ASP A 107 -8.88 15.64 8.19
CA ASP A 107 -9.05 17.04 7.82
C ASP A 107 -9.52 17.13 6.36
N LYS A 108 -9.84 18.34 5.90
CA LYS A 108 -10.36 18.56 4.54
C LYS A 108 -9.41 18.06 3.43
N ALA A 109 -8.09 18.18 3.61
CA ALA A 109 -7.12 17.79 2.59
C ALA A 109 -7.03 16.26 2.50
N TYR A 110 -6.95 15.56 3.63
CA TYR A 110 -6.97 14.09 3.68
C TYR A 110 -8.31 13.53 3.19
N ASP A 111 -9.42 14.11 3.62
CA ASP A 111 -10.74 13.64 3.22
C ASP A 111 -10.94 13.74 1.70
N THR A 112 -10.44 14.82 1.08
CA THR A 112 -10.50 15.01 -0.38
C THR A 112 -9.73 13.93 -1.13
N VAL A 113 -8.53 13.55 -0.66
CA VAL A 113 -7.73 12.53 -1.35
C VAL A 113 -8.31 11.13 -1.11
N ASN A 114 -8.78 10.86 0.11
CA ASN A 114 -9.39 9.59 0.50
C ASN A 114 -10.66 9.29 -0.31
N GLU A 115 -11.51 10.30 -0.53
CA GLU A 115 -12.77 10.16 -1.29
C GLU A 115 -12.53 9.57 -2.67
N SER A 116 -11.49 10.05 -3.38
CA SER A 116 -11.19 9.58 -4.73
C SER A 116 -10.76 8.10 -4.78
N MET A 117 -10.15 7.61 -3.70
CA MET A 117 -9.58 6.27 -3.60
C MET A 117 -10.59 5.22 -3.14
N TYR A 118 -11.76 5.64 -2.63
CA TYR A 118 -12.82 4.76 -2.16
C TYR A 118 -13.18 3.67 -3.18
N PHE A 119 -13.47 2.47 -2.67
CA PHE A 119 -13.81 1.31 -3.48
C PHE A 119 -14.80 0.37 -2.77
N ASP A 120 -15.95 0.14 -3.39
CA ASP A 120 -17.02 -0.70 -2.85
C ASP A 120 -16.69 -2.20 -2.85
N ASN A 121 -16.05 -2.69 -3.92
CA ASN A 121 -15.87 -4.13 -4.17
C ASN A 121 -14.52 -4.63 -3.62
N LEU A 122 -14.13 -4.20 -2.42
CA LEU A 122 -12.81 -4.46 -1.86
C LEU A 122 -12.45 -5.96 -1.82
N THR A 123 -13.43 -6.84 -1.58
CA THR A 123 -13.22 -8.30 -1.54
C THR A 123 -12.76 -8.90 -2.87
N ASP A 124 -13.07 -8.26 -4.01
CA ASP A 124 -12.69 -8.76 -5.35
C ASP A 124 -11.18 -8.80 -5.56
N VAL A 125 -10.40 -8.04 -4.77
CA VAL A 125 -8.93 -8.04 -4.86
C VAL A 125 -8.33 -9.44 -4.68
N LYS A 126 -9.01 -10.33 -3.95
CA LYS A 126 -8.63 -11.73 -3.75
C LYS A 126 -8.56 -12.53 -5.06
N ASN A 127 -9.24 -12.09 -6.11
CA ASN A 127 -9.18 -12.72 -7.45
C ASN A 127 -7.93 -12.31 -8.24
N TYR A 128 -7.18 -11.32 -7.75
CA TYR A 128 -6.09 -10.63 -8.44
C TYR A 128 -4.74 -10.74 -7.72
N CYS A 129 -4.67 -11.57 -6.68
CA CYS A 129 -3.42 -11.92 -6.00
C CYS A 129 -3.50 -13.32 -5.40
N ASP A 130 -2.35 -13.96 -5.16
CA ASP A 130 -2.31 -15.27 -4.52
C ASP A 130 -2.33 -15.16 -2.98
N ASP A 131 -1.88 -14.03 -2.44
CA ASP A 131 -1.72 -13.79 -1.01
C ASP A 131 -1.81 -12.29 -0.67
N VAL A 132 -2.39 -11.99 0.48
CA VAL A 132 -2.51 -10.65 1.02
C VAL A 132 -2.11 -10.68 2.49
N VAL A 133 -1.21 -9.78 2.89
CA VAL A 133 -0.74 -9.66 4.27
C VAL A 133 -1.01 -8.24 4.76
N CYS A 134 -1.66 -8.10 5.91
CA CYS A 134 -1.99 -6.80 6.48
C CYS A 134 -1.24 -6.55 7.79
N PHE A 135 -0.54 -5.42 7.87
CA PHE A 135 0.06 -4.85 9.05
C PHE A 135 -0.73 -3.62 9.48
N TYR A 136 -1.00 -3.48 10.77
CA TYR A 136 -1.71 -2.33 11.34
C TYR A 136 -1.38 -2.21 12.83
N SER A 137 -1.80 -1.15 13.50
CA SER A 137 -1.52 -0.94 14.93
C SER A 137 -2.78 -0.67 15.74
N ASP A 138 -2.66 -0.77 17.07
CA ASP A 138 -3.76 -0.48 18.01
C ASP A 138 -3.80 0.99 18.47
N ASN A 139 -2.85 1.82 18.03
CA ASN A 139 -2.70 3.20 18.49
C ASN A 139 -2.33 4.19 17.37
N ASP A 140 -2.75 3.90 16.14
CA ASP A 140 -2.59 4.80 15.00
C ASP A 140 -3.25 6.17 15.27
N PRO A 141 -2.48 7.28 15.18
CA PRO A 141 -2.99 8.61 15.51
C PRO A 141 -3.86 9.23 14.42
N TYR A 142 -3.90 8.65 13.22
CA TYR A 142 -4.61 9.18 12.05
C TYR A 142 -5.86 8.36 11.73
N VAL A 143 -5.72 7.03 11.73
CA VAL A 143 -6.77 6.09 11.33
C VAL A 143 -7.17 5.26 12.54
N LYS A 144 -8.47 5.18 12.83
CA LYS A 144 -8.95 4.36 13.96
C LYS A 144 -8.64 2.89 13.73
N TYR A 145 -8.28 2.20 14.81
CA TYR A 145 -8.06 0.76 14.86
C TYR A 145 -9.17 -0.03 14.15
N GLU A 146 -10.44 0.32 14.38
CA GLU A 146 -11.57 -0.41 13.80
C GLU A 146 -11.58 -0.33 12.28
N ALA A 147 -11.17 0.80 11.70
CA ALA A 147 -11.14 0.99 10.24
C ALA A 147 -10.01 0.20 9.58
N GLU A 148 -8.82 0.16 10.20
CA GLU A 148 -7.71 -0.66 9.70
C GLU A 148 -8.03 -2.15 9.83
N LYS A 149 -8.63 -2.54 10.96
CA LYS A 149 -9.05 -3.91 11.21
C LYS A 149 -10.14 -4.35 10.25
N GLU A 150 -11.17 -3.53 10.01
CA GLU A 150 -12.25 -3.83 9.06
C GLU A 150 -11.70 -4.02 7.63
N PHE A 151 -10.77 -3.16 7.22
CA PHE A 151 -10.08 -3.30 5.93
C PHE A 151 -9.34 -4.65 5.84
N ALA A 152 -8.56 -5.00 6.86
CA ALA A 152 -7.82 -6.26 6.90
C ALA A 152 -8.76 -7.49 6.90
N ASP A 153 -9.78 -7.50 7.76
CA ASP A 153 -10.80 -8.57 7.86
C ASP A 153 -11.51 -8.81 6.53
N THR A 154 -11.72 -7.74 5.75
CA THR A 154 -12.36 -7.85 4.44
C THR A 154 -11.49 -8.64 3.45
N ILE A 155 -10.17 -8.47 3.47
CA ILE A 155 -9.29 -8.93 2.39
C ILE A 155 -8.37 -10.10 2.75
N THR A 156 -8.14 -10.40 4.04
CA THR A 156 -7.24 -11.50 4.42
C THR A 156 -7.42 -12.00 5.85
N GLU A 157 -7.04 -13.25 6.08
CA GLU A 157 -6.83 -13.83 7.42
C GLU A 157 -5.37 -13.66 7.89
N ASN A 158 -4.45 -13.27 6.99
CA ASN A 158 -3.03 -13.09 7.31
C ASN A 158 -2.77 -11.66 7.79
N GLN A 159 -3.03 -11.46 9.07
CA GLN A 159 -3.04 -10.17 9.73
C GLN A 159 -1.99 -10.10 10.84
N ILE A 160 -1.27 -8.99 10.94
CA ILE A 160 -0.25 -8.71 11.94
C ILE A 160 -0.54 -7.35 12.59
N MET A 161 -1.16 -7.39 13.77
CA MET A 161 -1.35 -6.20 14.59
C MET A 161 -0.09 -5.94 15.43
N ILE A 162 0.48 -4.74 15.31
CA ILE A 162 1.63 -4.29 16.09
C ILE A 162 1.14 -3.38 17.22
N SER A 163 1.26 -3.85 18.45
CA SER A 163 0.87 -3.04 19.61
C SER A 163 1.82 -1.85 19.78
N GLY A 164 1.26 -0.64 19.91
CA GLY A 164 2.02 0.58 20.09
C GLY A 164 2.73 1.11 18.84
N GLY A 165 2.43 0.58 17.64
CA GLY A 165 3.15 0.88 16.40
C GLY A 165 2.86 2.24 15.75
N GLY A 166 1.87 3.00 16.24
CA GLY A 166 1.42 4.25 15.62
C GLY A 166 0.99 4.03 14.16
N HIS A 167 1.29 4.95 13.25
CA HIS A 167 0.94 4.78 11.83
C HIS A 167 1.97 3.94 11.03
N LEU A 168 2.83 3.19 11.73
CA LEU A 168 3.93 2.41 11.15
C LEU A 168 4.76 3.23 10.16
N ASN A 169 4.94 4.52 10.49
CA ASN A 169 5.61 5.55 9.70
C ASN A 169 6.85 6.08 10.44
N SER A 170 7.64 6.95 9.82
CA SER A 170 8.84 7.49 10.45
C SER A 170 8.57 8.31 11.72
N GLU A 171 7.42 8.98 11.81
CA GLU A 171 7.00 9.71 13.03
C GLU A 171 6.76 8.77 14.22
N SER A 172 6.39 7.52 13.92
CA SER A 172 6.21 6.44 14.90
C SER A 172 7.49 5.59 15.06
N GLY A 173 8.62 6.02 14.50
CA GLY A 173 9.92 5.33 14.61
C GLY A 173 10.23 4.32 13.49
N TYR A 174 9.35 4.16 12.50
CA TYR A 174 9.53 3.18 11.41
C TYR A 174 10.26 3.79 10.20
N THR A 175 11.52 4.15 10.40
CA THR A 175 12.47 4.40 9.30
C THR A 175 13.09 3.11 8.77
N GLU A 176 13.04 2.04 9.57
CA GLU A 176 13.35 0.67 9.21
C GLU A 176 12.17 -0.22 9.64
N PHE A 177 11.92 -1.29 8.90
CA PHE A 177 10.84 -2.23 9.24
C PHE A 177 11.22 -3.67 8.85
N PRO A 178 12.12 -4.32 9.61
CA PRO A 178 12.71 -5.63 9.26
C PRO A 178 11.69 -6.76 9.09
N GLU A 179 10.54 -6.69 9.76
CA GLU A 179 9.45 -7.66 9.68
C GLU A 179 8.93 -7.82 8.24
N LEU A 180 8.94 -6.74 7.45
CA LEU A 180 8.52 -6.77 6.05
C LEU A 180 9.43 -7.67 5.18
N LEU A 181 10.68 -7.91 5.60
CA LEU A 181 11.63 -8.74 4.85
C LEU A 181 11.22 -10.22 4.79
N LYS A 182 10.30 -10.65 5.66
CA LYS A 182 9.72 -12.01 5.64
C LYS A 182 8.83 -12.26 4.42
N TYR A 183 8.41 -11.21 3.73
CA TYR A 183 7.44 -11.26 2.64
C TYR A 183 8.01 -10.96 1.26
N LEU A 184 9.35 -10.89 1.16
CA LEU A 184 10.07 -10.86 -0.11
C LEU A 184 9.89 -12.20 -0.87
#